data_AF-A0A6L3FBI4-F1
#
_entry.id   AF-A0A6L3FBI4-F1
#
_cell.length_a   1.000
_cell.length_b   1.000
_cell.length_c   1.000
_cell.angle_alpha   90.00
_cell.angle_beta   90.00
_cell.angle_gamma   90.00
#
_symmetry.space_group_name_H-M   'P 1'
#
loop_
_entity.id
_entity.type
_entity.pdbx_description
1 polymer ?
#
loop_
_entity_poly.entity_id
_entity_poly.type
_entity_poly.pdbx_seq_one_letter_code
_entity_poly.pdbx_strand_id
1 'polypeptide(L)'
;MFENQNSGSLRLFGLGWLGIAAIFFVVQLTTSPSVVIAWATGSEQETAGFHIYRSESKTGPFNRINKTLISAEGSTVRGAKYEFIDYEVVVGTTYFYQLEEVELDARASRYTNSTIKHHASRLSWWEVMVTAVSALIGFILLTSNRKNKTV
;
A
#
# COMPACT_ATOMS: atom_id res chain seq x y z
N MET A 1 -51.14 -4.89 14.73
CA MET A 1 -50.18 -4.26 13.81
C MET A 1 -48.81 -4.40 14.43
N PHE A 2 -48.07 -5.48 14.08
CA PHE A 2 -46.73 -5.72 14.63
C PHE A 2 -45.72 -5.13 13.66
N GLU A 3 -45.12 -3.99 14.02
CA GLU A 3 -43.93 -3.48 13.36
C GLU A 3 -42.86 -4.59 13.45
N ASN A 4 -42.36 -5.06 12.32
CA ASN A 4 -41.39 -6.15 12.27
C ASN A 4 -40.08 -5.68 12.93
N GLN A 5 -39.81 -6.09 14.17
CA GLN A 5 -38.59 -5.75 14.90
C GLN A 5 -37.30 -6.08 14.11
N ASN A 6 -37.31 -7.11 13.25
CA ASN A 6 -36.15 -7.46 12.42
C ASN A 6 -35.87 -6.42 11.31
N SER A 7 -36.87 -5.63 10.91
CA SER A 7 -36.66 -4.60 9.89
C SER A 7 -35.95 -3.35 10.41
N GLY A 8 -36.13 -3.03 11.69
CA GLY A 8 -35.41 -1.95 12.36
C GLY A 8 -33.94 -2.29 12.58
N SER A 9 -33.66 -3.52 13.02
CA SER A 9 -32.28 -3.99 13.24
C SER A 9 -31.48 -4.08 11.94
N LEU A 10 -32.05 -4.60 10.84
CA LEU A 10 -31.38 -4.66 9.53
C LEU A 10 -31.00 -3.27 9.00
N ARG A 11 -31.84 -2.25 9.20
CA ARG A 11 -31.54 -0.88 8.78
C ARG A 11 -30.43 -0.25 9.62
N LEU A 12 -30.39 -0.50 10.93
CA LEU A 12 -29.31 -0.06 11.80
C LEU A 12 -27.97 -0.69 11.38
N PHE A 13 -27.95 -1.99 11.07
CA PHE A 13 -26.75 -2.64 10.53
C PHE A 13 -26.33 -2.06 9.17
N GLY A 14 -27.30 -1.77 8.29
CA GLY A 14 -27.03 -1.13 7.00
C GLY A 14 -26.39 0.26 7.14
N LEU A 15 -26.90 1.09 8.05
CA LEU A 15 -26.31 2.40 8.37
C LEU A 15 -24.91 2.28 8.97
N GLY A 16 -24.68 1.28 9.82
CA GLY A 16 -23.34 0.97 10.35
C GLY A 16 -22.33 0.66 9.25
N TRP A 17 -22.71 -0.18 8.28
CA TRP A 17 -21.87 -0.50 7.12
C TRP A 17 -21.57 0.69 6.21
N LEU A 18 -22.55 1.57 5.99
CA LEU A 18 -22.32 2.83 5.27
C LEU A 18 -21.40 3.79 6.04
N GLY A 19 -21.52 3.83 7.37
CA GLY A 19 -20.61 4.60 8.23
C GLY A 19 -19.17 4.10 8.13
N ILE A 20 -18.96 2.78 8.15
CA ILE A 20 -17.64 2.17 7.92
C ILE A 20 -17.10 2.56 6.54
N ALA A 21 -17.91 2.43 5.49
CA ALA A 21 -17.51 2.84 4.13
C ALA A 21 -17.14 4.33 4.05
N ALA A 22 -17.90 5.20 4.72
CA ALA A 22 -17.61 6.63 4.77
C ALA A 22 -16.29 6.94 5.50
N ILE A 23 -15.99 6.25 6.59
CA ILE A 23 -14.70 6.37 7.30
C ILE A 23 -13.55 5.97 6.38
N PHE A 24 -13.65 4.82 5.70
CA PHE A 24 -12.62 4.39 4.74
C PHE A 24 -12.46 5.38 3.59
N PHE A 25 -13.56 5.91 3.06
CA PHE A 25 -13.51 6.93 2.00
C PHE A 25 -12.83 8.22 2.46
N VAL A 26 -13.08 8.67 3.69
CA VAL A 26 -12.38 9.84 4.26
C VAL A 26 -10.88 9.56 4.39
N VAL A 27 -10.50 8.37 4.90
CA VAL A 27 -9.09 7.97 4.99
C VAL A 27 -8.43 8.07 3.61
N GLN A 28 -9.05 7.53 2.57
CA GLN A 28 -8.54 7.58 1.19
C GLN A 28 -8.29 9.01 0.69
N LEU A 29 -9.19 9.95 1.00
CA LEU A 29 -9.03 11.34 0.62
C LEU A 29 -7.89 12.02 1.37
N THR A 30 -7.58 11.58 2.59
CA THR A 30 -6.50 12.15 3.42
C THR A 30 -5.14 11.47 3.24
N THR A 31 -5.09 10.26 2.67
CA THR A 31 -3.84 9.54 2.44
C THR A 31 -2.97 10.26 1.41
N SER A 32 -1.69 10.43 1.76
CA SER A 32 -0.67 10.96 0.85
C SER A 32 -0.22 9.88 -0.13
N PRO A 33 0.08 10.24 -1.38
CA PRO A 33 0.60 9.27 -2.34
C PRO A 33 1.95 8.73 -1.88
N SER A 34 2.19 7.45 -2.15
CA SER A 34 3.46 6.82 -1.83
C SER A 34 3.79 5.71 -2.81
N VAL A 35 5.07 5.36 -2.89
CA VAL A 35 5.55 4.15 -3.56
C VAL A 35 6.21 3.25 -2.53
N VAL A 36 5.78 2.00 -2.48
CA VAL A 36 6.39 0.97 -1.64
C VAL A 36 7.42 0.21 -2.47
N ILE A 37 8.68 0.27 -2.05
CA ILE A 37 9.78 -0.51 -2.62
C ILE A 37 10.05 -1.68 -1.67
N ALA A 38 9.85 -2.90 -2.14
CA ALA A 38 10.11 -4.12 -1.38
C ALA A 38 11.17 -4.97 -2.09
N TRP A 39 12.12 -5.49 -1.32
CA TRP A 39 13.13 -6.41 -1.83
C TRP A 39 13.44 -7.49 -0.80
N ALA A 40 14.11 -8.54 -1.25
CA ALA A 40 14.58 -9.63 -0.42
C ALA A 40 15.98 -10.03 -0.84
N THR A 41 16.79 -10.41 0.13
CA THR A 41 18.15 -10.93 -0.08
C THR A 41 18.17 -12.45 0.10
N GLY A 42 19.15 -13.11 -0.53
CA GLY A 42 19.38 -14.55 -0.34
C GLY A 42 20.29 -14.83 0.85
N SER A 43 21.36 -14.05 0.97
CA SER A 43 22.35 -14.01 2.05
C SER A 43 22.94 -12.60 2.09
N GLU A 44 23.48 -12.21 3.24
CA GLU A 44 24.04 -10.87 3.50
C GLU A 44 25.43 -11.03 4.13
N GLN A 45 26.36 -11.57 3.33
CA GLN A 45 27.75 -11.71 3.75
C GLN A 45 28.45 -10.36 3.59
N GLU A 46 28.99 -9.85 4.70
CA GLU A 46 29.65 -8.54 4.77
C GLU A 46 28.76 -7.35 4.38
N THR A 47 27.44 -7.52 4.32
CA THR A 47 26.51 -6.43 4.02
C THR A 47 26.29 -5.56 5.26
N ALA A 48 26.59 -4.27 5.16
CA ALA A 48 26.26 -3.27 6.18
C ALA A 48 24.80 -2.80 6.06
N GLY A 49 24.29 -2.68 4.84
CA GLY A 49 22.92 -2.25 4.59
C GLY A 49 22.69 -1.71 3.19
N PHE A 50 21.62 -0.93 3.03
CA PHE A 50 21.11 -0.53 1.73
C PHE A 50 20.79 0.95 1.61
N HIS A 51 21.06 1.47 0.41
CA HIS A 51 20.57 2.75 -0.07
C HIS A 51 19.59 2.58 -1.23
N ILE A 52 18.60 3.47 -1.27
CA ILE A 52 17.59 3.52 -2.31
C ILE A 52 17.81 4.79 -3.12
N TYR A 53 17.82 4.63 -4.43
CA TYR A 53 17.92 5.73 -5.38
C TYR A 53 16.68 5.79 -6.25
N ARG A 54 16.28 7.01 -6.63
CA ARG A 54 15.10 7.30 -7.45
C ARG A 54 15.45 8.20 -8.62
N SER A 55 14.80 7.97 -9.75
CA SER A 55 14.81 8.83 -10.93
C SER A 55 13.42 8.87 -11.57
N GLU A 56 13.08 9.97 -12.24
CA GLU A 56 11.91 10.06 -13.13
C GLU A 56 12.21 9.54 -14.55
N SER A 57 13.49 9.31 -14.85
CA SER A 57 13.97 8.73 -16.11
C SER A 57 14.62 7.36 -15.90
N LYS A 58 14.37 6.43 -16.81
CA LYS A 58 14.97 5.09 -16.79
C LYS A 58 16.50 5.14 -16.82
N THR A 59 17.09 6.14 -17.46
CA THR A 59 18.54 6.30 -17.61
C THR A 59 19.17 7.21 -16.57
N GLY A 60 18.39 7.71 -15.61
CA GLY A 60 18.85 8.67 -14.61
C GLY A 60 18.73 10.14 -15.05
N PRO A 61 19.26 11.07 -14.24
CA PRO A 61 20.09 10.83 -13.05
C PRO A 61 19.29 10.27 -11.87
N PHE A 62 19.95 9.44 -11.06
CA PHE A 62 19.37 8.81 -9.87
C PHE A 62 19.85 9.51 -8.60
N ASN A 63 18.91 9.92 -7.75
CA ASN A 63 19.18 10.59 -6.47
C ASN A 63 18.87 9.65 -5.30
N ARG A 64 19.73 9.63 -4.28
CA ARG A 64 19.48 8.86 -3.05
C ARG A 64 18.30 9.47 -2.29
N ILE A 65 17.35 8.64 -1.86
CA ILE A 65 16.14 9.10 -1.17
C ILE A 65 16.08 8.73 0.32
N ASN A 66 16.81 7.70 0.76
CA ASN A 66 16.93 7.41 2.19
C ASN A 66 18.07 8.22 2.84
N LYS A 67 17.76 8.86 3.97
CA LYS A 67 18.74 9.68 4.72
C LYS A 67 19.75 8.82 5.48
N THR A 68 19.27 7.74 6.08
CA THR A 68 20.07 6.79 6.87
C THR A 68 20.18 5.48 6.10
N LEU A 69 21.33 4.80 6.24
CA LEU A 69 21.49 3.44 5.73
C LEU A 69 20.42 2.54 6.33
N ILE A 70 19.78 1.73 5.49
CA ILE A 70 18.84 0.70 5.96
C ILE A 70 19.70 -0.48 6.35
N SER A 71 19.87 -0.71 7.65
CA SER A 71 20.78 -1.74 8.16
C SER A 71 20.41 -3.13 7.64
N ALA A 72 21.43 -3.93 7.35
CA ALA A 72 21.28 -5.34 7.10
C ALA A 72 20.70 -6.06 8.34
N GLU A 73 19.72 -6.93 8.11
CA GLU A 73 19.05 -7.78 9.10
C GLU A 73 19.33 -9.28 8.86
N GLY A 74 19.89 -9.63 7.70
CA GLY A 74 20.30 -10.96 7.33
C GLY A 74 21.66 -11.36 7.93
N SER A 75 22.18 -12.46 7.43
CA SER A 75 23.46 -13.05 7.81
C SER A 75 24.14 -13.70 6.61
N THR A 76 25.35 -14.19 6.82
CA THR A 76 26.17 -14.88 5.81
C THR A 76 25.48 -16.06 5.14
N VAL A 77 24.48 -16.69 5.78
CA VAL A 77 23.77 -17.88 5.28
C VAL A 77 22.28 -17.67 5.04
N ARG A 78 21.73 -16.49 5.38
CA ARG A 78 20.31 -16.20 5.26
C ARG A 78 20.07 -14.72 5.03
N GLY A 79 19.29 -14.36 4.02
CA GLY A 79 18.85 -12.99 3.80
C GLY A 79 17.62 -12.58 4.61
N ALA A 80 17.14 -11.37 4.34
CA ALA A 80 15.98 -10.77 4.97
C ALA A 80 15.05 -10.13 3.92
N LYS A 81 13.90 -9.65 4.37
CA LYS A 81 12.93 -8.92 3.57
C LYS A 81 12.85 -7.49 4.08
N TYR A 82 12.82 -6.55 3.16
CA TYR A 82 12.84 -5.14 3.49
C TYR A 82 11.75 -4.40 2.75
N GLU A 83 11.38 -3.25 3.32
CA GLU A 83 10.44 -2.31 2.75
C GLU A 83 10.94 -0.88 2.97
N PHE A 84 10.83 -0.06 1.93
CA PHE A 84 11.03 1.38 2.00
C PHE A 84 9.84 2.09 1.36
N ILE A 85 9.30 3.10 2.04
CA ILE A 85 8.16 3.87 1.56
C ILE A 85 8.64 5.27 1.15
N ASP A 86 8.48 5.57 -0.13
CA ASP A 86 8.73 6.88 -0.71
C ASP A 86 7.45 7.72 -0.68
N TYR A 87 7.38 8.67 0.25
CA TYR A 87 6.26 9.61 0.39
C TYR A 87 6.42 10.89 -0.44
N GLU A 88 7.60 11.12 -1.03
CA GLU A 88 7.90 12.34 -1.78
C GLU A 88 7.60 12.18 -3.26
N VAL A 89 6.42 11.61 -3.58
CA VAL A 89 6.02 11.24 -4.93
C VAL A 89 4.82 12.04 -5.43
N VAL A 90 4.80 12.30 -6.73
CA VAL A 90 3.69 12.98 -7.42
C VAL A 90 2.81 11.96 -8.12
N VAL A 91 1.50 11.99 -7.83
CA VAL A 91 0.50 11.10 -8.46
C VAL A 91 0.58 11.17 -9.99
N GLY A 92 0.51 10.01 -10.64
CA GLY A 92 0.56 9.90 -12.10
C GLY A 92 1.97 9.97 -12.68
N THR A 93 2.99 10.23 -11.85
CA THR A 93 4.39 10.17 -12.27
C THR A 93 4.91 8.74 -12.20
N THR A 94 5.73 8.37 -13.18
CA THR A 94 6.48 7.11 -13.17
C THR A 94 7.84 7.35 -12.53
N TYR A 95 8.17 6.54 -11.54
CA TYR A 95 9.49 6.55 -10.91
C TYR A 95 10.22 5.22 -11.17
N PHE A 96 11.54 5.34 -11.25
CA PHE A 96 12.49 4.26 -11.43
C PHE A 96 13.37 4.20 -10.18
N TYR A 97 13.51 3.01 -9.61
CA TYR A 97 14.28 2.81 -8.39
C TYR A 97 15.47 1.88 -8.61
N GLN A 98 16.57 2.17 -7.93
CA GLN A 98 17.77 1.34 -7.87
C GLN A 98 18.15 1.09 -6.41
N LEU A 99 18.58 -0.15 -6.15
CA LEU A 99 19.10 -0.58 -4.86
C LEU A 99 20.63 -0.50 -4.91
N GLU A 100 21.23 0.05 -3.87
CA GLU A 100 22.66 0.00 -3.62
C GLU A 100 22.91 -0.75 -2.32
N GLU A 101 23.74 -1.77 -2.39
CA GLU A 101 24.25 -2.48 -1.24
C GLU A 101 25.55 -1.84 -0.79
N VAL A 102 25.68 -1.63 0.52
CA VAL A 102 26.89 -1.14 1.17
C VAL A 102 27.46 -2.27 2.02
N GLU A 103 28.74 -2.56 1.85
CA GLU A 103 29.47 -3.57 2.61
C GLU A 103 30.10 -2.96 3.88
N LEU A 104 30.48 -3.81 4.84
CA LEU A 104 31.09 -3.41 6.11
C LEU A 104 32.44 -2.70 5.94
N ASP A 105 33.11 -2.92 4.82
CA ASP A 105 34.35 -2.23 4.44
C ASP A 105 34.13 -0.95 3.61
N ALA A 106 32.88 -0.47 3.56
CA ALA A 106 32.42 0.71 2.83
C ALA A 106 32.49 0.60 1.29
N ARG A 107 32.72 -0.58 0.72
CA ARG A 107 32.44 -0.80 -0.70
C ARG A 107 30.94 -0.72 -0.96
N ALA A 108 30.55 -0.27 -2.14
CA ALA A 108 29.15 -0.17 -2.54
C ALA A 108 28.95 -0.74 -3.94
N SER A 109 27.88 -1.52 -4.10
CA SER A 109 27.47 -2.12 -5.37
C SER A 109 26.04 -1.72 -5.69
N ARG A 110 25.82 -1.15 -6.88
CA ARG A 110 24.50 -0.69 -7.32
C ARG A 110 23.88 -1.62 -8.35
N TYR A 111 22.67 -2.05 -8.08
CA TYR A 111 21.89 -2.91 -8.96
C TYR A 111 21.13 -2.08 -10.01
N THR A 112 21.81 -1.76 -11.12
CA THR A 112 21.26 -0.91 -12.20
C THR A 112 20.32 -1.67 -13.15
N ASN A 113 20.55 -2.97 -13.34
CA ASN A 113 19.78 -3.81 -14.26
C ASN A 113 18.40 -4.22 -13.68
N SER A 114 18.19 -4.11 -12.37
CA SER A 114 16.96 -4.44 -11.67
C SER A 114 16.15 -3.19 -11.34
N THR A 115 15.96 -2.31 -12.34
CA THR A 115 15.19 -1.09 -12.14
C THR A 115 13.70 -1.43 -11.99
N ILE A 116 13.13 -1.17 -10.80
CA ILE A 116 11.72 -1.41 -10.54
C ILE A 116 10.93 -0.17 -10.94
N LYS A 117 9.94 -0.34 -11.82
CA LYS A 117 9.03 0.72 -12.26
C LYS A 117 7.80 0.73 -11.36
N HIS A 118 7.55 1.87 -10.72
CA HIS A 118 6.33 2.09 -9.95
C HIS A 118 5.60 3.35 -10.42
N HIS A 119 4.27 3.30 -10.34
CA HIS A 119 3.44 4.48 -10.49
C HIS A 119 3.08 4.96 -9.09
N ALA A 120 3.26 6.26 -8.84
CA ALA A 120 2.81 6.85 -7.60
C ALA A 120 1.27 6.85 -7.59
N SER A 121 0.70 5.94 -6.80
CA SER A 121 -0.73 5.82 -6.59
C SER A 121 -1.10 6.39 -5.23
N ARG A 122 -2.21 7.14 -5.17
CA ARG A 122 -2.74 7.64 -3.91
C ARG A 122 -3.32 6.51 -3.06
N LEU A 123 -3.88 5.49 -3.71
CA LEU A 123 -4.67 4.43 -3.10
C LEU A 123 -4.27 3.07 -3.66
N SER A 124 -4.34 2.04 -2.82
CA SER A 124 -4.25 0.66 -3.27
C SER A 124 -5.62 0.10 -3.65
N TRP A 125 -5.67 -0.79 -4.63
CA TRP A 125 -6.94 -1.36 -5.12
C TRP A 125 -7.74 -2.07 -4.03
N TRP A 126 -7.08 -2.73 -3.09
CA TRP A 126 -7.78 -3.43 -2.02
C TRP A 126 -8.54 -2.46 -1.10
N GLU A 127 -8.02 -1.24 -0.87
CA GLU A 127 -8.68 -0.20 -0.08
C GLU A 127 -9.97 0.27 -0.76
N VAL A 128 -9.91 0.44 -2.08
CA VAL A 128 -11.06 0.76 -2.92
C VAL A 128 -12.09 -0.37 -2.85
N MET A 129 -11.65 -1.62 -2.92
CA MET A 129 -12.53 -2.79 -2.83
C MET A 129 -13.23 -2.92 -1.48
N VAL A 130 -12.53 -2.74 -0.35
CA VAL A 130 -13.14 -2.80 0.99
C VAL A 130 -14.25 -1.77 1.14
N THR A 131 -14.03 -0.57 0.61
CA THR A 131 -15.01 0.52 0.64
C THR A 131 -16.24 0.17 -0.22
N ALA A 132 -16.01 -0.33 -1.44
CA ALA A 132 -17.08 -0.73 -2.35
C ALA A 132 -17.93 -1.88 -1.78
N VAL A 133 -17.31 -2.90 -1.19
CA VAL A 133 -18.02 -4.04 -0.56
C VAL A 133 -18.82 -3.56 0.66
N SER A 134 -18.23 -2.71 1.50
CA SER A 134 -18.92 -2.14 2.67
C SER A 134 -20.16 -1.35 2.26
N ALA A 135 -20.03 -0.51 1.23
CA ALA A 135 -21.14 0.27 0.68
C ALA A 135 -22.25 -0.62 0.09
N LEU A 136 -21.87 -1.68 -0.64
CA LEU A 136 -22.81 -2.63 -1.23
C LEU A 136 -23.60 -3.39 -0.15
N ILE A 137 -22.93 -3.88 0.91
CA ILE A 137 -23.60 -4.56 2.03
C ILE A 137 -24.58 -3.62 2.71
N GLY A 138 -24.15 -2.38 3.02
CA GLY A 138 -25.01 -1.35 3.60
C GLY A 138 -26.26 -1.09 2.75
N PHE A 139 -26.09 -0.94 1.43
CA PHE A 139 -27.19 -0.72 0.50
C PHE A 139 -28.15 -1.92 0.41
N ILE A 140 -27.65 -3.15 0.37
CA ILE A 140 -28.47 -4.36 0.34
C ILE A 140 -29.32 -4.47 1.61
N LEU A 141 -28.72 -4.24 2.78
CA LEU A 141 -29.44 -4.31 4.07
C LEU A 141 -30.56 -3.25 4.16
N LEU A 142 -30.34 -2.07 3.59
CA LEU A 142 -31.37 -1.02 3.52
C LEU A 142 -32.54 -1.37 2.58
N THR A 143 -32.28 -2.14 1.50
CA THR A 143 -33.28 -2.47 0.47
C THR A 143 -33.95 -3.85 0.65
N SER A 144 -33.37 -4.74 1.46
CA SER A 144 -33.79 -6.15 1.66
C SER A 144 -35.26 -6.33 2.07
N ASN A 145 -35.90 -5.34 2.71
CA ASN A 145 -37.28 -5.47 3.19
C ASN A 145 -38.38 -5.08 2.18
N ARG A 146 -38.04 -4.82 0.90
CA ARG A 146 -39.03 -4.38 -0.11
C ARG A 146 -39.75 -5.51 -0.86
N LYS A 147 -39.25 -6.75 -0.84
CA LYS A 147 -39.74 -7.84 -1.72
C LYS A 147 -40.71 -8.85 -1.08
N ASN A 148 -41.00 -8.79 0.22
CA ASN A 148 -41.80 -9.83 0.90
C ASN A 148 -43.29 -9.47 1.12
N LYS A 149 -43.91 -8.69 0.22
CA LYS A 149 -45.32 -8.25 0.37
C LYS A 149 -46.23 -8.50 -0.85
N THR A 150 -46.01 -9.55 -1.61
CA THR A 150 -46.95 -9.95 -2.68
C THR A 150 -47.20 -11.45 -2.66
N VAL A 151 -48.12 -11.90 -1.80
CA VAL A 151 -49.18 -12.89 -2.08
C VAL A 151 -50.32 -12.60 -1.11
#